data_AF-A0A1J5THU0-F1
#
_entry.id   AF-A0A1J5THU0-F1
#
_cell.length_a   1.000
_cell.length_b   1.000
_cell.length_c   1.000
_cell.angle_alpha   90.00
_cell.angle_beta   90.00
_cell.angle_gamma   90.00
#
_symmetry.space_group_name_H-M   'P 1'
#
loop_
_entity.id
_entity.type
_entity.pdbx_description
1 polymer ?
#
loop_
_entity_poly.entity_id
_entity_poly.type
_entity_poly.pdbx_seq_one_letter_code
_entity_poly.pdbx_strand_id
1 'polypeptide(L)'
;MDAIKIYFEIGFSHIVNWTALDHILFIIALSLRYQFGDWKKLLILITAFTIGHTTTLALVVFNVLHLSKAWIEFLIPVTIAITAVSNFFVKKFTFRSKFPVIYFFALIFGFVHGLGFSNDLKSLIGNGDGVVIKLLSANLGIECGQICFVFCILIITAIATQLFKINRREYLLFLSSGIFALAVQMAAERIPW
;
A
#
# COMPACT_ATOMS: atom_id res chain seq x y z
N MET A 1 -12.82 -22.80 13.69
CA MET A 1 -12.80 -21.72 12.68
C MET A 1 -11.72 -22.08 11.69
N ASP A 2 -12.04 -22.18 10.40
CA ASP A 2 -11.09 -22.62 9.38
C ASP A 2 -9.92 -21.63 9.31
N ALA A 3 -8.68 -22.15 9.29
CA ALA A 3 -7.47 -21.33 9.25
C ALA A 3 -7.54 -20.30 8.12
N ILE A 4 -8.08 -20.67 6.96
CA ILE A 4 -8.27 -19.78 5.82
C ILE A 4 -9.02 -18.50 6.22
N LYS A 5 -10.16 -18.63 6.90
CA LYS A 5 -10.98 -17.49 7.31
C LYS A 5 -10.24 -16.58 8.31
N ILE A 6 -9.60 -17.17 9.32
CA ILE A 6 -8.86 -16.42 10.34
C ILE A 6 -7.78 -15.56 9.69
N TYR A 7 -6.93 -16.18 8.86
CA TYR A 7 -5.80 -15.47 8.27
C TYR A 7 -6.24 -14.47 7.19
N PHE A 8 -7.31 -14.76 6.45
CA PHE A 8 -7.95 -13.78 5.58
C PHE A 8 -8.41 -12.55 6.35
N GLU A 9 -9.11 -12.72 7.48
CA GLU A 9 -9.58 -11.61 8.31
C GLU A 9 -8.41 -10.81 8.91
N ILE A 10 -7.34 -11.48 9.33
CA ILE A 10 -6.10 -10.83 9.79
C ILE A 10 -5.52 -9.94 8.68
N GLY A 11 -5.36 -10.48 7.47
CA GLY A 11 -4.82 -9.72 6.33
C GLY A 11 -5.72 -8.57 5.90
N PHE A 12 -7.03 -8.77 5.87
CA PHE A 12 -8.01 -7.74 5.55
C PHE A 12 -8.00 -6.61 6.59
N SER A 13 -8.02 -6.97 7.87
CA SER A 13 -8.02 -6.01 8.98
C SER A 13 -6.71 -5.23 9.06
N HIS A 14 -5.58 -5.85 8.66
CA HIS A 14 -4.29 -5.15 8.54
C HIS A 14 -4.37 -3.94 7.59
N ILE A 15 -5.19 -3.99 6.54
CA ILE A 15 -5.35 -2.85 5.62
C ILE A 15 -6.44 -1.88 6.06
N VAL A 16 -7.52 -2.39 6.66
CA VAL A 16 -8.74 -1.61 6.93
C VAL A 16 -8.71 -0.93 8.31
N ASN A 17 -7.90 -1.39 9.24
CA ASN A 17 -7.83 -0.81 10.58
C ASN A 17 -7.13 0.56 10.55
N TRP A 18 -7.60 1.49 11.37
CA TRP A 18 -7.03 2.83 11.53
C TRP A 18 -5.59 2.81 12.06
N THR A 19 -5.15 1.72 12.67
CA THR A 19 -3.74 1.54 13.05
C THR A 19 -2.81 1.38 11.83
N ALA A 20 -3.36 1.12 10.64
CA ALA A 20 -2.62 0.97 9.39
C ALA A 20 -2.63 2.25 8.54
N LEU A 21 -2.54 3.42 9.18
CA LEU A 21 -2.46 4.73 8.50
C LEU A 21 -1.42 4.73 7.37
N ASP A 22 -0.28 4.08 7.58
CA ASP A 22 0.80 3.95 6.60
C ASP A 22 0.32 3.38 5.26
N HIS A 23 -0.48 2.30 5.30
CA HIS A 23 -1.02 1.66 4.10
C HIS A 23 -2.12 2.51 3.47
N ILE A 24 -3.00 3.08 4.29
CA ILE A 24 -4.09 3.93 3.82
C ILE A 24 -3.52 5.16 3.09
N LEU A 25 -2.58 5.87 3.70
CA LEU A 25 -1.92 7.04 3.10
C LEU A 25 -1.20 6.68 1.80
N PHE A 26 -0.50 5.54 1.77
CA PHE A 26 0.18 5.06 0.58
C PHE A 26 -0.82 4.78 -0.57
N ILE A 27 -1.86 3.99 -0.31
CA ILE A 27 -2.88 3.61 -1.30
C ILE A 27 -3.62 4.84 -1.82
N ILE A 28 -3.93 5.81 -0.94
CA ILE A 28 -4.49 7.10 -1.35
C ILE A 28 -3.52 7.80 -2.30
N ALA A 29 -2.28 8.07 -1.87
CA ALA A 29 -1.29 8.80 -2.67
C ALA A 29 -1.11 8.18 -4.06
N LEU A 30 -1.10 6.86 -4.13
CA LEU A 30 -0.93 6.08 -5.35
C LEU A 30 -2.14 6.15 -6.28
N SER A 31 -3.34 6.16 -5.71
CA SER A 31 -4.61 6.06 -6.44
C SER A 31 -5.15 7.41 -6.92
N LEU A 32 -4.81 8.52 -6.24
CA LEU A 32 -5.36 9.86 -6.50
C LEU A 32 -5.20 10.34 -7.95
N ARG A 33 -4.18 9.87 -8.67
CA ARG A 33 -3.94 10.27 -10.06
C ARG A 33 -4.84 9.57 -11.08
N TYR A 34 -5.60 8.56 -10.67
CA TYR A 34 -6.40 7.71 -11.55
C TYR A 34 -7.90 8.00 -11.45
N GLN A 35 -8.67 7.54 -12.44
CA GLN A 35 -10.14 7.60 -12.46
C GLN A 35 -10.69 6.21 -12.77
N PHE A 36 -12.02 6.04 -12.74
CA PHE A 36 -12.67 4.77 -13.06
C PHE A 36 -12.24 4.20 -14.42
N GLY A 37 -12.00 5.03 -15.44
CA GLY A 37 -11.50 4.56 -16.74
C GLY A 37 -10.12 3.90 -16.69
N ASP A 38 -9.34 4.15 -15.63
CA ASP A 38 -8.00 3.60 -15.42
C ASP A 38 -7.97 2.40 -14.46
N TRP A 39 -9.12 1.83 -14.07
CA TRP A 39 -9.21 0.77 -13.05
C TRP A 39 -8.27 -0.41 -13.29
N LYS A 40 -8.05 -0.82 -14.56
CA LYS A 40 -7.11 -1.90 -14.90
C LYS A 40 -5.66 -1.56 -14.51
N LYS A 41 -5.25 -0.31 -14.69
CA LYS A 41 -3.91 0.15 -14.33
C LYS A 41 -3.74 0.17 -12.82
N LEU A 42 -4.78 0.59 -12.11
CA LEU A 42 -4.82 0.54 -10.64
C LEU A 42 -4.72 -0.89 -10.12
N LEU A 43 -5.48 -1.84 -10.68
CA LEU A 43 -5.37 -3.24 -10.27
C LEU A 43 -3.97 -3.80 -10.48
N ILE A 44 -3.37 -3.59 -11.65
CA ILE A 44 -1.98 -4.03 -11.90
C ILE A 44 -1.02 -3.45 -10.85
N LEU A 45 -1.24 -2.19 -10.49
CA LEU A 45 -0.38 -1.47 -9.56
C LEU A 45 -0.54 -1.99 -8.11
N ILE A 46 -1.79 -2.21 -7.66
CA ILE A 46 -2.07 -2.83 -6.35
C ILE A 46 -1.50 -4.24 -6.32
N THR A 47 -1.75 -5.06 -7.34
CA THR A 47 -1.21 -6.41 -7.41
C THR A 47 0.33 -6.42 -7.41
N ALA A 48 0.98 -5.48 -8.11
CA ALA A 48 2.44 -5.35 -8.06
C ALA A 48 2.94 -5.03 -6.64
N PHE A 49 2.26 -4.14 -5.93
CA PHE A 49 2.52 -3.88 -4.51
C PHE A 49 2.31 -5.13 -3.66
N THR A 50 1.19 -5.84 -3.84
CA THR A 50 0.89 -7.07 -3.10
C THR A 50 1.95 -8.13 -3.34
N ILE A 51 2.42 -8.31 -4.57
CA ILE A 51 3.50 -9.25 -4.89
C ILE A 51 4.77 -8.92 -4.10
N GLY A 52 5.20 -7.65 -4.08
CA GLY A 52 6.36 -7.24 -3.28
C GLY A 52 6.15 -7.49 -1.78
N HIS A 53 4.97 -7.14 -1.29
CA HIS A 53 4.57 -7.31 0.10
C HIS A 53 4.58 -8.78 0.53
N THR A 54 3.91 -9.64 -0.23
CA THR A 54 3.86 -11.10 -0.05
C THR A 54 5.25 -11.72 -0.08
N THR A 55 6.11 -11.26 -1.00
CA THR A 55 7.49 -11.77 -1.09
C THR A 55 8.23 -11.54 0.23
N THR A 56 8.10 -10.35 0.80
CA THR A 56 8.76 -10.00 2.07
C THR A 56 8.20 -10.77 3.25
N LEU A 57 6.87 -10.88 3.34
CA LEU A 57 6.20 -11.69 4.34
C LEU A 57 6.73 -13.13 4.34
N ALA A 58 6.81 -13.75 3.17
CA ALA A 58 7.35 -15.08 3.02
C ALA A 58 8.81 -15.14 3.51
N LEU A 59 9.68 -14.22 3.04
CA LEU A 59 11.09 -14.21 3.43
C LEU A 59 11.29 -14.09 4.95
N VAL A 60 10.53 -13.25 5.63
CA VAL A 60 10.64 -13.08 7.09
C VAL A 60 10.06 -14.26 7.86
N VAL A 61 8.89 -14.78 7.43
CA VAL A 61 8.26 -15.95 8.06
C VAL A 61 9.15 -17.18 7.95
N PHE A 62 9.80 -17.40 6.80
CA PHE A 62 10.75 -18.50 6.59
C PHE A 62 12.17 -18.21 7.14
N ASN A 63 12.35 -17.16 7.95
CA ASN A 63 13.63 -16.79 8.56
C ASN A 63 14.77 -16.45 7.59
N VAL A 64 14.46 -16.12 6.33
CA VAL A 64 15.45 -15.76 5.29
C VAL A 64 15.92 -14.31 5.43
N LEU A 65 15.03 -13.41 5.84
CA LEU A 65 15.30 -11.98 5.95
C LEU A 65 15.03 -11.47 7.37
N HIS A 66 15.99 -10.71 7.91
CA HIS A 66 15.86 -10.04 9.21
C HIS A 66 16.35 -8.60 9.06
N LEU A 67 15.48 -7.62 9.30
CA LEU A 67 15.83 -6.21 9.39
C LEU A 67 15.38 -5.66 10.73
N SER A 68 16.08 -4.64 11.24
CA SER A 68 15.65 -3.98 12.47
C SER A 68 14.31 -3.29 12.27
N LYS A 69 13.44 -3.36 13.29
CA LYS A 69 12.15 -2.68 13.29
C LYS A 69 12.27 -1.16 13.07
N ALA A 70 13.28 -0.52 13.65
CA ALA A 70 13.52 0.92 13.50
C ALA A 70 13.73 1.33 12.03
N TRP A 71 14.62 0.65 11.29
CA TRP A 71 14.80 0.91 9.86
C TRP A 71 13.52 0.66 9.04
N ILE A 72 12.74 -0.37 9.37
CA ILE A 72 11.49 -0.68 8.68
C ILE A 72 10.47 0.45 8.88
N GLU A 73 10.26 0.85 10.13
CA GLU A 73 9.31 1.90 10.52
C GLU A 73 9.66 3.27 9.95
N PHE A 74 10.95 3.53 9.71
CA PHE A 74 11.43 4.72 9.00
C PHE A 74 11.22 4.65 7.49
N LEU A 75 11.54 3.52 6.86
CA LEU A 75 11.48 3.38 5.40
C LEU A 75 10.05 3.41 4.86
N ILE A 76 9.08 2.88 5.61
CA ILE A 76 7.66 2.91 5.23
C ILE A 76 7.18 4.34 4.92
N PRO A 77 7.23 5.33 5.84
CA PRO A 77 6.80 6.69 5.55
C PRO A 77 7.66 7.38 4.47
N VAL A 78 8.94 7.02 4.33
CA VAL A 78 9.78 7.51 3.21
C VAL A 78 9.17 7.09 1.85
N THR A 79 8.71 5.84 1.71
CA THR A 79 8.05 5.42 0.46
C THR A 79 6.73 6.16 0.19
N ILE A 80 5.99 6.53 1.25
CA ILE A 80 4.77 7.34 1.15
C ILE A 80 5.11 8.75 0.66
N ALA A 81 6.13 9.38 1.25
CA ALA A 81 6.61 10.69 0.86
C ALA A 81 7.06 10.71 -0.61
N ILE A 82 7.83 9.70 -1.06
CA ILE A 82 8.25 9.57 -2.47
C ILE A 82 7.03 9.44 -3.39
N THR A 83 6.03 8.64 -3.01
CA THR A 83 4.80 8.46 -3.79
C THR A 83 4.02 9.76 -3.91
N ALA A 84 3.88 10.50 -2.80
CA ALA A 84 3.23 11.80 -2.79
C ALA A 84 3.98 12.83 -3.67
N VAL A 85 5.31 12.89 -3.56
CA VAL A 85 6.17 13.74 -4.42
C VAL A 85 6.01 13.39 -5.89
N SER A 86 5.88 12.09 -6.21
CA SER A 86 5.70 11.65 -7.60
C SER A 86 4.44 12.24 -8.25
N ASN A 87 3.41 12.60 -7.47
CA ASN A 87 2.18 13.21 -7.97
C ASN A 87 2.37 14.64 -8.48
N PHE A 88 3.36 15.38 -7.95
CA PHE A 88 3.66 16.74 -8.40
C PHE A 88 4.16 16.78 -9.86
N PHE A 89 4.78 15.68 -10.31
CA PHE A 89 5.29 15.53 -11.67
C PHE A 89 4.22 15.11 -12.69
N VAL A 90 3.00 14.80 -12.26
CA VAL A 90 1.89 14.47 -13.18
C VAL A 90 1.43 15.74 -13.89
N LYS A 91 1.82 15.91 -15.16
CA LYS A 91 1.40 17.05 -16.00
C LYS A 91 0.18 16.76 -16.87
N LYS A 92 0.06 15.52 -17.35
CA LYS A 92 -1.05 15.06 -18.18
C LYS A 92 -1.59 13.76 -17.60
N PHE A 93 -2.91 13.64 -17.54
CA PHE A 93 -3.60 12.44 -17.05
C PHE A 93 -3.80 11.40 -18.15
N THR A 94 -2.78 11.22 -19.00
CA THR A 94 -2.78 10.27 -20.11
C THR A 94 -1.64 9.26 -19.92
N PHE A 95 -1.96 8.14 -19.29
CA PHE A 95 -0.99 7.09 -19.00
C PHE A 95 -0.90 6.10 -20.18
N ARG A 96 -0.05 6.44 -21.17
CA ARG A 96 0.12 5.66 -22.43
C ARG A 96 1.27 4.64 -22.41
N SER A 97 2.21 4.75 -21.46
CA SER A 97 3.31 3.78 -21.37
C SER A 97 2.79 2.39 -21.02
N LYS A 98 3.30 1.36 -21.70
CA LYS A 98 2.94 -0.04 -21.46
C LYS A 98 3.45 -0.53 -20.10
N PHE A 99 4.64 -0.09 -19.68
CA PHE A 99 5.27 -0.42 -18.40
C PHE A 99 5.82 0.86 -17.75
N PRO A 100 4.96 1.69 -17.15
CA PRO A 100 5.40 2.87 -16.40
C PRO A 100 6.23 2.47 -15.19
N VAL A 101 7.28 3.24 -14.90
CA VAL A 101 8.21 3.04 -13.77
C VAL A 101 7.47 2.95 -12.42
N ILE A 102 6.28 3.54 -12.31
CA ILE A 102 5.44 3.45 -11.10
C ILE A 102 5.09 2.01 -10.71
N TYR A 103 4.98 1.07 -11.65
CA TYR A 103 4.72 -0.34 -11.32
C TYR A 103 5.93 -1.00 -10.66
N PHE A 104 7.14 -0.64 -11.10
CA PHE A 104 8.37 -1.08 -10.45
C PHE A 104 8.48 -0.52 -9.03
N PHE A 105 8.21 0.78 -8.86
CA PHE A 105 8.19 1.39 -7.52
C PHE A 105 7.10 0.77 -6.62
N ALA A 106 5.91 0.48 -7.15
CA ALA A 106 4.85 -0.17 -6.39
C ALA A 106 5.31 -1.53 -5.83
N LEU A 107 6.02 -2.33 -6.63
CA LEU A 107 6.59 -3.61 -6.19
C LEU A 107 7.62 -3.42 -5.07
N ILE A 108 8.58 -2.50 -5.24
CA ILE A 108 9.61 -2.23 -4.22
C ILE A 108 9.00 -1.66 -2.93
N PHE A 109 8.03 -0.76 -3.04
CA PHE A 109 7.35 -0.19 -1.88
C PHE A 109 6.48 -1.22 -1.18
N GLY A 110 5.82 -2.11 -1.93
CA GLY A 110 5.15 -3.28 -1.39
C GLY A 110 6.10 -4.14 -0.56
N PHE A 111 7.30 -4.40 -1.08
CA PHE A 111 8.34 -5.12 -0.34
C PHE A 111 8.67 -4.45 1.00
N VAL A 112 8.94 -3.14 0.99
CA VAL A 112 9.24 -2.37 2.22
C VAL A 112 8.07 -2.41 3.20
N HIS A 113 6.83 -2.20 2.75
CA HIS A 113 5.63 -2.23 3.60
C HIS A 113 5.40 -3.62 4.21
N GLY A 114 5.69 -4.68 3.46
CA GLY A 114 5.60 -6.06 3.93
C GLY A 114 6.46 -6.34 5.16
N LEU A 115 7.60 -5.65 5.31
CA LEU A 115 8.46 -5.78 6.48
C LEU A 115 7.74 -5.38 7.76
N GLY A 116 6.90 -4.32 7.71
CA GLY A 116 6.20 -3.79 8.88
C GLY A 116 5.22 -4.77 9.49
N PHE A 117 4.52 -5.55 8.65
CA PHE A 117 3.55 -6.56 9.09
C PHE A 117 4.16 -7.94 9.34
N SER A 118 5.28 -8.24 8.69
CA SER A 118 5.83 -9.59 8.61
C SER A 118 6.21 -10.21 9.97
N ASN A 119 6.75 -9.42 10.91
CA ASN A 119 7.13 -9.91 12.23
C ASN A 119 5.91 -10.27 13.07
N ASP A 120 4.85 -9.45 13.01
CA ASP A 120 3.60 -9.70 13.72
C ASP A 120 2.91 -10.94 13.15
N LEU A 121 2.82 -11.05 11.83
CA LEU A 121 2.23 -12.23 11.18
C LEU A 121 3.01 -13.50 11.50
N LYS A 122 4.35 -13.44 11.52
CA LYS A 122 5.20 -14.58 11.90
C LYS A 122 4.89 -15.06 13.32
N SER A 123 4.71 -14.13 14.27
CA SER A 123 4.36 -14.48 15.65
C SER A 123 3.00 -15.18 15.76
N LEU A 124 2.05 -14.83 14.89
CA LEU A 124 0.71 -15.44 14.83
C LEU A 124 0.71 -16.81 14.13
N ILE A 125 1.45 -16.94 13.02
CA ILE A 125 1.52 -18.17 12.23
C ILE A 125 2.26 -19.29 12.99
N GLY A 126 3.33 -18.92 13.70
CA GLY A 126 4.23 -19.85 14.39
C GLY A 126 4.99 -20.78 13.44
N ASN A 127 5.62 -21.82 13.98
CA ASN A 127 6.38 -22.83 13.22
C ASN A 127 5.55 -24.11 12.92
N GLY A 128 4.23 -24.01 12.95
CA GLY A 128 3.33 -25.16 12.78
C GLY A 128 2.93 -25.43 11.33
N ASP A 129 2.22 -26.54 11.11
CA ASP A 129 1.76 -26.94 9.78
C ASP A 129 0.89 -25.86 9.09
N GLY A 130 0.93 -25.86 7.76
CA GLY A 130 0.10 -24.98 6.94
C GLY A 130 0.57 -23.52 6.85
N VAL A 131 1.84 -23.21 7.12
CA VAL A 131 2.40 -21.84 6.96
C VAL A 131 2.02 -21.23 5.60
N VAL A 132 2.16 -22.00 4.52
CA VAL A 132 1.86 -21.54 3.16
C VAL A 132 0.38 -21.17 3.01
N ILE A 133 -0.55 -22.00 3.49
CA ILE A 133 -1.98 -21.70 3.36
C ILE A 133 -2.37 -20.49 4.22
N LYS A 134 -1.77 -20.33 5.40
CA LYS A 134 -1.99 -19.17 6.28
C LYS A 134 -1.47 -17.88 5.63
N LEU A 135 -0.27 -17.92 5.05
CA LEU A 135 0.31 -16.80 4.29
C LEU A 135 -0.55 -16.43 3.08
N LEU A 136 -0.95 -17.41 2.25
CA LEU A 136 -1.79 -17.15 1.09
C LEU A 136 -3.14 -16.54 1.50
N SER A 137 -3.76 -17.07 2.55
CA SER A 137 -5.03 -16.56 3.08
C SER A 137 -4.90 -15.11 3.55
N ALA A 138 -3.83 -14.76 4.27
CA ALA A 138 -3.55 -13.39 4.70
C ALA A 138 -3.31 -12.45 3.52
N ASN A 139 -2.55 -12.88 2.51
CA ASN A 139 -2.30 -12.05 1.32
C ASN A 139 -3.57 -11.81 0.50
N LEU A 140 -4.47 -12.80 0.39
CA LEU A 140 -5.79 -12.60 -0.21
C LEU A 140 -6.61 -11.56 0.56
N GLY A 141 -6.58 -11.62 1.89
CA GLY A 141 -7.21 -10.62 2.75
C GLY A 141 -6.67 -9.22 2.49
N ILE A 142 -5.34 -9.09 2.41
CA ILE A 142 -4.64 -7.82 2.10
C ILE A 142 -5.11 -7.27 0.75
N GLU A 143 -5.02 -8.07 -0.32
CA GLU A 143 -5.39 -7.62 -1.67
C GLU A 143 -6.87 -7.19 -1.73
N CYS A 144 -7.77 -7.95 -1.10
CA CYS A 144 -9.19 -7.58 -0.99
C CYS A 144 -9.39 -6.25 -0.24
N GLY A 145 -8.68 -6.04 0.87
CA GLY A 145 -8.72 -4.78 1.62
C GLY A 145 -8.24 -3.59 0.79
N GLN A 146 -7.14 -3.77 0.05
CA GLN A 146 -6.60 -2.71 -0.82
C GLN A 146 -7.54 -2.37 -1.96
N ILE A 147 -8.10 -3.38 -2.63
CA ILE A 147 -9.08 -3.18 -3.71
C ILE A 147 -10.29 -2.40 -3.19
N CYS A 148 -10.82 -2.76 -2.01
CA CYS A 148 -11.92 -2.04 -1.38
C CYS A 148 -11.61 -0.55 -1.20
N PHE A 149 -10.46 -0.23 -0.60
CA PHE A 149 -10.02 1.16 -0.42
C PHE A 149 -9.84 1.91 -1.74
N VAL A 150 -9.25 1.27 -2.75
CA VAL A 150 -9.08 1.90 -4.07
C VAL A 150 -10.42 2.22 -4.72
N PHE A 151 -11.41 1.34 -4.61
CA PHE A 151 -12.76 1.65 -5.09
C PHE A 151 -13.37 2.86 -4.35
N CYS A 152 -13.23 2.94 -3.02
CA CYS A 152 -13.67 4.11 -2.27
C CYS A 152 -12.99 5.40 -2.74
N ILE A 153 -11.66 5.37 -2.96
CA ILE A 153 -10.89 6.53 -3.45
C ILE A 153 -11.33 6.94 -4.86
N LEU A 154 -11.61 5.98 -5.74
CA LEU A 154 -12.13 6.24 -7.08
C LEU A 154 -13.50 6.93 -7.04
N ILE A 155 -14.39 6.47 -6.16
CA ILE A 155 -15.71 7.11 -5.94
C ILE A 155 -15.52 8.55 -5.47
N ILE A 156 -14.71 8.77 -4.43
CA ILE A 156 -14.44 10.10 -3.87
C ILE A 156 -13.82 11.02 -4.94
N THR A 157 -12.86 10.51 -5.70
CA THR A 157 -12.20 11.26 -6.78
C THR A 157 -13.20 11.62 -7.88
N ALA A 158 -14.11 10.71 -8.24
CA ALA A 158 -15.16 10.98 -9.22
C ALA A 158 -16.15 12.04 -8.71
N ILE A 159 -16.59 11.94 -7.45
CA ILE A 159 -17.45 12.96 -6.83
C ILE A 159 -16.77 14.33 -6.84
N ALA A 160 -15.51 14.41 -6.38
CA ALA A 160 -14.77 15.67 -6.34
C ALA A 160 -14.57 16.29 -7.74
N THR A 161 -14.15 15.48 -8.72
CA THR A 161 -13.73 16.00 -10.03
C THR A 161 -14.86 16.08 -11.07
N GLN A 162 -15.90 15.25 -10.95
CA GLN A 162 -17.00 15.20 -11.93
C GLN A 162 -18.25 15.89 -11.39
N LEU A 163 -18.63 15.68 -10.13
CA LEU A 163 -19.82 16.30 -9.54
C LEU A 163 -19.53 17.73 -9.08
N PHE A 164 -18.50 17.91 -8.22
CA PHE A 164 -18.11 19.22 -7.72
C PHE A 164 -17.20 20.00 -8.68
N LYS A 165 -16.78 19.38 -9.80
CA LYS A 165 -15.95 19.99 -10.85
C LYS A 165 -14.64 20.59 -10.33
N ILE A 166 -14.10 20.07 -9.23
CA ILE A 166 -12.80 20.47 -8.72
C ILE A 166 -11.74 20.12 -9.76
N ASN A 167 -10.81 21.04 -10.02
CA ASN A 167 -9.73 20.80 -10.95
C ASN A 167 -8.92 19.56 -10.52
N ARG A 168 -8.83 18.56 -11.40
CA ARG A 168 -8.16 17.28 -11.09
C ARG A 168 -6.71 17.46 -10.65
N ARG A 169 -5.99 18.45 -11.22
CA ARG A 169 -4.61 18.74 -10.83
C ARG A 169 -4.56 19.34 -9.43
N GLU A 170 -5.42 20.31 -9.12
CA GLU A 170 -5.47 20.92 -7.80
C GLU A 170 -5.88 19.92 -6.72
N TYR A 171 -6.90 19.09 -6.99
CA TYR A 171 -7.30 17.98 -6.12
C TYR A 171 -6.13 17.03 -5.82
N LEU A 172 -5.42 16.60 -6.87
CA LEU A 172 -4.25 15.72 -6.74
C LEU A 172 -3.15 16.38 -5.89
N LEU A 173 -2.80 17.62 -6.19
CA LEU A 173 -1.70 18.32 -5.51
C LEU A 173 -2.06 18.65 -4.05
N PHE A 174 -3.28 19.07 -3.77
CA PHE A 174 -3.75 19.40 -2.43
C PHE A 174 -3.65 18.17 -1.51
N LEU A 175 -4.25 17.05 -1.92
CA LEU A 175 -4.22 15.82 -1.12
C LEU A 175 -2.81 15.22 -1.03
N SER A 176 -2.03 15.26 -2.12
CA SER A 176 -0.64 14.80 -2.09
C SER A 176 0.24 15.65 -1.17
N SER A 177 -0.03 16.95 -1.05
CA SER A 177 0.71 17.84 -0.13
C SER A 177 0.43 17.47 1.33
N GLY A 178 -0.84 17.22 1.67
CA GLY A 178 -1.21 16.75 3.00
C GLY A 178 -0.58 15.40 3.35
N ILE A 179 -0.63 14.44 2.42
CA ILE A 179 0.00 13.13 2.62
C ILE A 179 1.53 13.25 2.75
N PHE A 180 2.16 14.11 1.94
CA PHE A 180 3.59 14.35 2.02
C PHE A 180 3.99 14.93 3.38
N ALA A 181 3.25 15.92 3.88
CA ALA A 181 3.52 16.52 5.19
C ALA A 181 3.42 15.49 6.32
N LEU A 182 2.36 14.69 6.34
CA LEU A 182 2.19 13.60 7.31
C LEU A 182 3.30 12.56 7.19
N ALA A 183 3.65 12.15 5.97
CA ALA A 183 4.71 11.16 5.74
C ALA A 183 6.08 11.67 6.20
N VAL A 184 6.41 12.95 5.95
CA VAL A 184 7.66 13.56 6.44
C VAL A 184 7.68 13.63 7.96
N GLN A 185 6.57 14.01 8.59
CA GLN A 185 6.45 14.01 10.05
C GLN A 185 6.67 12.60 10.61
N MET A 186 5.98 11.60 10.07
CA MET A 186 6.12 10.19 10.49
C MET A 186 7.54 9.67 10.30
N ALA A 187 8.19 10.04 9.19
CA ALA A 187 9.58 9.67 8.96
C ALA A 187 10.51 10.33 9.99
N ALA A 188 10.31 11.60 10.31
CA ALA A 188 11.10 12.34 11.30
C ALA A 188 10.94 11.78 12.72
N GLU A 189 9.74 11.34 13.09
CA GLU A 189 9.46 10.71 14.40
C GLU A 189 10.09 9.31 14.53
N ARG A 190 10.35 8.63 13.41
CA ARG A 190 10.79 7.23 13.36
C ARG A 190 12.23 7.07 12.87
N ILE A 191 13.04 8.13 12.86
CA ILE A 191 14.42 8.00 12.36
C ILE A 191 15.22 7.07 13.28
N PRO A 192 15.99 6.11 12.72
CA PRO A 192 16.76 5.16 13.50
C PRO A 192 18.05 5.82 14.02
N TRP A 193 17.97 6.50 15.16
CA TRP A 193 19.11 6.98 15.93
C TRP A 193 18.96 6.64 17.42
#